data_AF-A0A2S9GX04-F1
#
_entry.id   AF-A0A2S9GX04-F1
#
_cell.length_a   1.000
_cell.length_b   1.000
_cell.length_c   1.000
_cell.angle_alpha   90.00
_cell.angle_beta   90.00
_cell.angle_gamma   90.00
#
_symmetry.space_group_name_H-M   'P 1'
#
loop_
_entity.id
_entity.type
_entity.pdbx_description
1 polymer ?
#
loop_
_entity_poly.entity_id
_entity_poly.type
_entity_poly.pdbx_seq_one_letter_code
_entity_poly.pdbx_strand_id
1 'polypeptide(L)'
;MSWKDAFQYGKAVLANHGVEAAKDAPRADDALPLGARIGALIKLQQSPFIRANANGSLIAMPDQAEATIRAISHVKLNLSGQLYRYYLSLGDSDDEAEIFLQLFQDEHGAISELMYCTRLTRLIPQTAEEQEAYTGESGFGLGEKTYAIWKEQLADLGYSEAELSAVFGDAENVEYRRDVGAANVDFVTPFNGIETRIDDTAGEHGLKQEIYFMPYVRNLADGLEYLLISTEIVESQNGDSDKRAIHVNFMIGLALEAERVVIQ
;
A
#
# COMPACT_ATOMS: atom_id res chain seq x y z
N MET A 1 33.86 25.06 -4.41
CA MET A 1 32.60 25.81 -4.21
C MET A 1 31.96 25.28 -2.94
N SER A 2 31.64 26.17 -2.00
CA SER A 2 31.09 25.77 -0.69
C SER A 2 29.60 25.46 -0.81
N TRP A 3 29.10 24.49 -0.04
CA TRP A 3 27.66 24.16 0.07
C TRP A 3 26.79 25.39 0.42
N LYS A 4 27.37 26.38 1.12
CA LYS A 4 26.72 27.67 1.40
C LYS A 4 26.48 28.52 0.15
N ASP A 5 27.33 28.41 -0.87
CA ASP A 5 27.22 29.21 -2.10
C ASP A 5 26.10 28.66 -3.01
N ALA A 6 25.88 27.34 -3.00
CA ALA A 6 24.78 26.69 -3.73
C ALA A 6 23.41 27.06 -3.14
N PHE A 7 23.30 27.13 -1.80
CA PHE A 7 22.05 27.49 -1.11
C PHE A 7 21.69 28.97 -1.28
N GLN A 8 22.69 29.86 -1.29
CA GLN A 8 22.50 31.30 -1.55
C GLN A 8 22.11 31.56 -3.01
N TYR A 9 22.69 30.81 -3.96
CA TYR A 9 22.31 30.88 -5.38
C TYR A 9 20.86 30.43 -5.61
N GLY A 10 20.42 29.32 -4.97
CA GLY A 10 19.04 28.85 -5.03
C GLY A 10 18.03 29.87 -4.49
N LYS A 11 18.34 30.52 -3.35
CA LYS A 11 17.49 31.57 -2.78
C LYS A 11 17.39 32.83 -3.64
N ALA A 12 18.49 33.24 -4.29
CA ALA A 12 18.52 34.42 -5.16
C ALA A 12 17.74 34.21 -6.47
N VAL A 13 17.73 32.97 -7.00
CA VAL A 13 16.95 32.61 -8.19
C VAL A 13 15.45 32.51 -7.88
N LEU A 14 15.09 31.97 -6.71
CA LEU A 14 13.70 31.90 -6.23
C LEU A 14 13.09 33.28 -5.96
N ALA A 15 13.88 34.25 -5.48
CA ALA A 15 13.41 35.61 -5.19
C ALA A 15 13.09 36.44 -6.45
N ASN A 16 13.71 36.14 -7.60
CA ASN A 16 13.56 36.94 -8.83
C ASN A 16 12.52 36.38 -9.83
N HIS A 17 11.99 35.16 -9.62
CA HIS A 17 11.05 34.50 -10.55
C HIS A 17 9.68 34.15 -9.94
N GLY A 18 9.42 34.56 -8.70
CA GLY A 18 8.45 33.96 -7.79
C GLY A 18 6.94 34.11 -8.05
N VAL A 19 6.47 34.47 -9.25
CA VAL A 19 5.01 34.52 -9.50
C VAL A 19 4.57 33.82 -10.79
N GLU A 20 5.38 33.83 -11.86
CA GLU A 20 5.05 33.08 -13.10
C GLU A 20 5.74 31.71 -13.17
N ALA A 21 6.97 31.57 -12.68
CA ALA A 21 7.69 30.29 -12.73
C ALA A 21 7.12 29.20 -11.80
N ALA A 22 6.34 29.57 -10.79
CA ALA A 22 5.70 28.62 -9.88
C ALA A 22 4.50 27.88 -10.54
N LYS A 23 3.94 28.41 -11.63
CA LYS A 23 2.88 27.73 -12.39
C LYS A 23 3.41 26.71 -13.39
N ASP A 24 4.67 26.86 -13.83
CA ASP A 24 5.32 26.03 -14.85
C ASP A 24 6.45 25.15 -14.26
N ALA A 25 6.55 25.06 -12.93
CA ALA A 25 7.49 24.14 -12.30
C ALA A 25 7.05 22.69 -12.59
N PRO A 26 7.95 21.81 -13.07
CA PRO A 26 7.61 20.42 -13.33
C PRO A 26 7.13 19.75 -12.06
N ARG A 27 6.01 19.04 -12.11
CA ARG A 27 5.46 18.38 -10.93
C ARG A 27 6.15 17.04 -10.73
N ALA A 28 6.33 16.65 -9.47
CA ALA A 28 6.90 15.34 -9.14
C ALA A 28 5.95 14.18 -9.48
N ASP A 29 4.65 14.47 -9.64
CA ASP A 29 3.58 13.51 -9.93
C ASP A 29 3.10 13.56 -11.39
N ASP A 30 3.89 14.09 -12.32
CA ASP A 30 3.55 14.12 -13.74
C ASP A 30 3.70 12.74 -14.41
N ALA A 31 2.90 12.51 -15.46
CA ALA A 31 2.94 11.32 -16.34
C ALA A 31 2.67 9.97 -15.65
N LEU A 32 1.89 9.96 -14.58
CA LEU A 32 1.47 8.74 -13.91
C LEU A 32 0.32 8.03 -14.64
N PRO A 33 0.20 6.69 -14.47
CA PRO A 33 -0.89 5.92 -15.05
C PRO A 33 -2.28 6.45 -14.66
N LEU A 34 -3.24 6.26 -15.56
CA LEU A 34 -4.62 6.75 -15.42
C LEU A 34 -4.74 8.28 -15.25
N GLY A 35 -3.66 9.05 -15.51
CA GLY A 35 -3.64 10.49 -15.26
C GLY A 35 -3.67 10.84 -13.77
N ALA A 36 -3.24 9.91 -12.91
CA ALA A 36 -3.16 10.14 -11.48
C ALA A 36 -2.25 11.32 -11.13
N ARG A 37 -2.64 12.09 -10.11
CA ARG A 37 -1.88 13.21 -9.56
C ARG A 37 -2.36 13.48 -8.14
N ILE A 38 -1.48 13.98 -7.28
CA ILE A 38 -1.82 14.43 -5.94
C ILE A 38 -2.84 15.56 -6.06
N GLY A 39 -3.96 15.40 -5.33
CA GLY A 39 -5.13 16.26 -5.40
C GLY A 39 -6.21 15.82 -6.40
N ALA A 40 -5.96 14.81 -7.24
CA ALA A 40 -7.00 14.26 -8.12
C ALA A 40 -8.08 13.52 -7.33
N LEU A 41 -9.29 13.48 -7.89
CA LEU A 41 -10.41 12.73 -7.33
C LEU A 41 -10.49 11.34 -7.99
N ILE A 42 -10.48 10.29 -7.18
CA ILE A 42 -10.78 8.93 -7.59
C ILE A 42 -12.24 8.65 -7.29
N LYS A 43 -12.99 8.20 -8.30
CA LYS A 43 -14.33 7.64 -8.13
C LYS A 43 -14.27 6.12 -8.23
N LEU A 44 -14.84 5.44 -7.24
CA LEU A 44 -14.90 3.98 -7.18
C LEU A 44 -16.36 3.52 -7.28
N GLN A 45 -16.62 2.56 -8.17
CA GLN A 45 -17.92 1.89 -8.14
C GLN A 45 -18.02 1.04 -6.87
N GLN A 46 -19.08 1.23 -6.08
CA GLN A 46 -19.25 0.53 -4.80
C GLN A 46 -19.66 -0.95 -4.94
N SER A 47 -20.19 -1.36 -6.09
CA SER A 47 -20.75 -2.71 -6.29
C SER A 47 -19.79 -3.88 -5.99
N PRO A 48 -18.49 -3.86 -6.37
CA PRO A 48 -17.54 -4.91 -6.00
C PRO A 48 -17.39 -5.07 -4.49
N PHE A 49 -17.28 -3.96 -3.76
CA PHE A 49 -17.13 -3.97 -2.30
C PHE A 49 -18.37 -4.48 -1.57
N ILE A 50 -19.56 -4.10 -2.05
CA ILE A 50 -20.83 -4.60 -1.51
C ILE A 50 -20.92 -6.13 -1.70
N ARG A 51 -20.54 -6.63 -2.88
CA ARG A 51 -20.51 -8.08 -3.14
C ARG A 51 -19.48 -8.79 -2.26
N ALA A 52 -18.28 -8.25 -2.15
CA ALA A 52 -17.23 -8.83 -1.31
C ALA A 52 -17.68 -8.92 0.17
N ASN A 53 -18.19 -7.82 0.73
CA ASN A 53 -18.69 -7.77 2.11
C ASN A 53 -19.86 -8.73 2.35
N ALA A 54 -20.81 -8.81 1.40
CA ALA A 54 -21.92 -9.76 1.48
C ALA A 54 -21.47 -11.24 1.47
N ASN A 55 -20.23 -11.50 1.05
CA ASN A 55 -19.61 -12.83 1.02
C ASN A 55 -18.50 -12.99 2.08
N GLY A 56 -18.50 -12.18 3.13
CA GLY A 56 -17.62 -12.35 4.30
C GLY A 56 -16.20 -11.80 4.11
N SER A 57 -16.02 -10.84 3.20
CA SER A 57 -14.76 -10.09 3.05
C SER A 57 -14.47 -9.23 4.28
N LEU A 58 -13.18 -9.08 4.61
CA LEU A 58 -12.63 -8.12 5.56
C LEU A 58 -12.36 -6.75 4.94
N ILE A 59 -12.66 -6.54 3.65
CA ILE A 59 -12.39 -5.26 2.99
C ILE A 59 -13.28 -4.16 3.58
N ALA A 60 -12.67 -3.10 4.09
CA ALA A 60 -13.42 -1.95 4.56
C ALA A 60 -14.09 -1.26 3.38
N MET A 61 -15.39 -0.96 3.54
CA MET A 61 -16.15 -0.24 2.53
C MET A 61 -15.60 1.20 2.41
N PRO A 62 -15.28 1.68 1.21
CA PRO A 62 -14.95 3.10 1.02
C PRO A 62 -16.05 4.03 1.58
N ASP A 63 -15.69 4.88 2.54
CA ASP A 63 -16.62 5.82 3.21
C ASP A 63 -17.30 6.79 2.25
N GLN A 64 -16.59 7.13 1.17
CA GLN A 64 -17.06 8.00 0.11
C GLN A 64 -16.85 7.32 -1.24
N ALA A 65 -17.81 7.52 -2.14
CA ALA A 65 -17.66 7.07 -3.54
C ALA A 65 -16.54 7.84 -4.27
N GLU A 66 -16.12 8.99 -3.72
CA GLU A 66 -15.05 9.83 -4.22
C GLU A 66 -13.99 10.04 -3.13
N ALA A 67 -12.72 9.86 -3.46
CA ALA A 67 -11.60 10.08 -2.56
C ALA A 67 -10.50 10.88 -3.25
N THR A 68 -9.79 11.72 -2.52
CA THR A 68 -8.67 12.51 -3.07
C THR A 68 -7.37 11.73 -2.97
N ILE A 69 -6.56 11.71 -4.03
CA ILE A 69 -5.19 11.20 -3.97
C ILE A 69 -4.36 12.14 -3.10
N ARG A 70 -3.88 11.65 -1.97
CA ARG A 70 -3.09 12.39 -0.97
C ARG A 70 -1.59 12.26 -1.20
N ALA A 71 -1.15 11.07 -1.60
CA ALA A 71 0.24 10.78 -1.91
C ALA A 71 0.31 9.72 -2.99
N ILE A 72 1.48 9.62 -3.61
CA ILE A 72 1.73 8.63 -4.65
C ILE A 72 3.05 7.97 -4.35
N SER A 73 3.09 6.65 -4.42
CA SER A 73 4.35 5.92 -4.39
C SER A 73 4.64 5.17 -5.66
N HIS A 74 5.93 5.02 -5.89
CA HIS A 74 6.50 4.08 -6.84
C HIS A 74 7.27 3.02 -6.07
N VAL A 75 6.93 1.76 -6.33
CA VAL A 75 7.55 0.60 -5.70
C VAL A 75 8.39 -0.11 -6.75
N LYS A 76 9.70 -0.07 -6.56
CA LYS A 76 10.66 -0.80 -7.38
C LYS A 76 10.93 -2.16 -6.76
N LEU A 77 10.18 -3.16 -7.22
CA LEU A 77 10.40 -4.57 -6.88
C LEU A 77 11.48 -5.19 -7.77
N ASN A 78 12.02 -6.34 -7.33
CA ASN A 78 12.85 -7.22 -8.16
C ASN A 78 12.01 -8.02 -9.19
N LEU A 79 11.10 -7.34 -9.89
CA LEU A 79 10.21 -7.87 -10.92
C LEU A 79 10.22 -6.96 -12.15
N SER A 80 9.97 -7.51 -13.33
CA SER A 80 9.70 -6.70 -14.53
C SER A 80 8.36 -5.97 -14.38
N GLY A 81 8.31 -4.69 -14.73
CA GLY A 81 7.10 -3.86 -14.62
C GLY A 81 7.26 -2.72 -13.62
N GLN A 82 6.15 -2.04 -13.32
CA GLN A 82 6.10 -0.93 -12.38
C GLN A 82 4.91 -1.08 -11.44
N LEU A 83 5.13 -0.95 -10.14
CA LEU A 83 4.06 -0.96 -9.14
C LEU A 83 3.89 0.44 -8.58
N TYR A 84 2.66 0.96 -8.64
CA TYR A 84 2.29 2.27 -8.11
C TYR A 84 1.25 2.10 -7.02
N ARG A 85 1.27 2.99 -6.02
CA ARG A 85 0.18 3.12 -5.05
C ARG A 85 -0.31 4.57 -5.02
N TYR A 86 -1.61 4.76 -5.20
CA TYR A 86 -2.26 6.05 -5.04
C TYR A 86 -2.97 6.07 -3.71
N TYR A 87 -2.37 6.76 -2.75
CA TYR A 87 -2.85 6.82 -1.37
C TYR A 87 -4.05 7.75 -1.28
N LEU A 88 -5.14 7.21 -0.76
CA LEU A 88 -6.36 7.94 -0.41
C LEU A 88 -6.33 8.36 1.07
N SER A 89 -5.66 7.55 1.88
CA SER A 89 -5.36 7.77 3.28
C SER A 89 -3.95 7.23 3.57
N LEU A 90 -3.10 8.01 4.23
CA LEU A 90 -1.71 7.62 4.49
C LEU A 90 -1.59 6.65 5.66
N GLY A 91 -2.50 6.72 6.64
CA GLY A 91 -2.43 5.91 7.84
C GLY A 91 -1.14 6.13 8.65
N ASP A 92 -0.65 7.38 8.64
CA ASP A 92 0.54 7.80 9.39
C ASP A 92 0.22 7.92 10.89
N SER A 93 -1.06 8.00 11.28
CA SER A 93 -1.54 7.91 12.67
C SER A 93 -2.26 6.60 12.95
N ASP A 94 -2.22 6.13 14.19
CA ASP A 94 -2.86 4.87 14.61
C ASP A 94 -4.38 4.85 14.36
N ASP A 95 -5.04 6.01 14.52
CA ASP A 95 -6.49 6.18 14.34
C ASP A 95 -6.95 6.26 12.87
N GLU A 96 -6.02 6.27 11.92
CA GLU A 96 -6.31 6.38 10.49
C GLU A 96 -5.84 5.12 9.76
N ALA A 97 -6.78 4.39 9.15
CA ALA A 97 -6.42 3.25 8.32
C ALA A 97 -5.71 3.74 7.03
N GLU A 98 -4.63 3.06 6.66
CA GLU A 98 -3.97 3.30 5.38
C GLU A 98 -4.84 2.73 4.26
N ILE A 99 -5.07 3.52 3.21
CA ILE A 99 -5.91 3.15 2.08
C ILE A 99 -5.23 3.60 0.81
N PHE A 100 -5.07 2.68 -0.14
CA PHE A 100 -4.51 3.02 -1.45
C PHE A 100 -5.11 2.17 -2.57
N LEU A 101 -5.07 2.74 -3.78
CA LEU A 101 -5.25 2.01 -5.02
C LEU A 101 -3.87 1.56 -5.53
N GLN A 102 -3.63 0.25 -5.54
CA GLN A 102 -2.43 -0.35 -6.10
C GLN A 102 -2.63 -0.66 -7.58
N LEU A 103 -1.67 -0.26 -8.40
CA LEU A 103 -1.70 -0.45 -9.84
C LEU A 103 -0.39 -1.07 -10.30
N PHE A 104 -0.47 -2.18 -11.02
CA PHE A 104 0.68 -2.80 -11.66
C PHE A 104 0.62 -2.54 -13.17
N GLN A 105 1.71 -1.96 -13.71
CA GLN A 105 1.96 -1.89 -15.14
C GLN A 105 2.98 -2.94 -15.53
N ASP A 106 2.69 -3.66 -16.61
CA ASP A 106 3.65 -4.60 -17.20
C ASP A 106 4.84 -3.88 -17.88
N GLU A 107 5.75 -4.66 -18.42
CA GLU A 107 6.94 -4.16 -19.13
C GLU A 107 6.63 -3.36 -20.41
N HIS A 108 5.39 -3.41 -20.91
CA HIS A 108 4.92 -2.66 -22.06
C HIS A 108 4.15 -1.38 -21.66
N GLY A 109 4.00 -1.12 -20.35
CA GLY A 109 3.27 0.03 -19.82
C GLY A 109 1.75 -0.16 -19.82
N ALA A 110 1.25 -1.37 -20.11
CA ALA A 110 -0.17 -1.67 -19.99
C ALA A 110 -0.52 -1.95 -18.52
N ILE A 111 -1.67 -1.45 -18.07
CA ILE A 111 -2.20 -1.75 -16.75
C ILE A 111 -2.70 -3.19 -16.76
N SER A 112 -2.04 -4.06 -16.01
CA SER A 112 -2.36 -5.48 -15.92
C SER A 112 -3.15 -5.82 -14.67
N GLU A 113 -3.00 -5.03 -13.60
CA GLU A 113 -3.72 -5.25 -12.34
C GLU A 113 -4.05 -3.92 -11.65
N LEU A 114 -5.23 -3.88 -11.03
CA LEU A 114 -5.69 -2.78 -10.20
C LEU A 114 -6.36 -3.36 -8.94
N MET A 115 -5.94 -2.90 -7.77
CA MET A 115 -6.43 -3.41 -6.49
C MET A 115 -6.66 -2.28 -5.50
N TYR A 116 -7.81 -2.28 -4.84
CA TYR A 116 -8.07 -1.40 -3.72
C TYR A 116 -7.66 -2.09 -2.42
N CYS A 117 -6.84 -1.41 -1.61
CA CYS A 117 -6.26 -1.96 -0.41
C CYS A 117 -6.61 -1.11 0.81
N THR A 118 -6.97 -1.76 1.92
CA THR A 118 -7.22 -1.12 3.23
C THR A 118 -6.46 -1.83 4.33
N ARG A 119 -5.84 -1.08 5.23
CA ARG A 119 -5.10 -1.64 6.37
C ARG A 119 -6.05 -2.30 7.35
N LEU A 120 -5.88 -3.60 7.54
CA LEU A 120 -6.53 -4.38 8.59
C LEU A 120 -5.90 -4.07 9.95
N THR A 121 -4.57 -4.17 10.01
CA THR A 121 -3.79 -3.90 11.21
C THR A 121 -2.33 -3.61 10.89
N ARG A 122 -1.62 -3.06 11.88
CA ARG A 122 -0.18 -2.83 11.85
C ARG A 122 0.44 -3.43 13.10
N LEU A 123 1.49 -4.23 12.91
CA LEU A 123 2.32 -4.73 13.99
C LEU A 123 3.67 -4.00 13.99
N ILE A 124 4.20 -3.75 15.19
CA ILE A 124 5.55 -3.22 15.37
C ILE A 124 6.39 -4.35 15.96
N PRO A 125 7.24 -5.02 15.17
CA PRO A 125 8.03 -6.14 15.66
C PRO A 125 9.04 -5.65 16.71
N GLN A 126 9.04 -6.28 17.88
CA GLN A 126 9.81 -5.89 19.06
C GLN A 126 11.16 -6.61 19.12
N THR A 127 11.29 -7.74 18.43
CA THR A 127 12.49 -8.59 18.46
C THR A 127 13.05 -8.84 17.06
N ALA A 128 14.33 -9.18 16.97
CA ALA A 128 14.95 -9.56 15.70
C ALA A 128 14.31 -10.83 15.11
N GLU A 129 13.92 -11.78 15.96
CA GLU A 129 13.22 -13.00 15.55
C GLU A 129 11.85 -12.70 14.93
N GLU A 130 11.09 -11.76 15.51
CA GLU A 130 9.83 -11.28 14.91
C GLU A 130 10.08 -10.59 13.57
N GLN A 131 11.13 -9.77 13.46
CA GLN A 131 11.49 -9.12 12.20
C GLN A 131 11.85 -10.16 11.13
N GLU A 132 12.69 -11.14 11.45
CA GLU A 132 13.07 -12.22 10.53
C GLU A 132 11.86 -13.04 10.06
N ALA A 133 10.90 -13.29 10.96
CA ALA A 133 9.65 -13.98 10.62
C ALA A 133 8.81 -13.18 9.62
N TYR A 134 8.90 -11.85 9.62
CA TYR A 134 8.14 -10.99 8.70
C TYR A 134 8.96 -10.47 7.50
N THR A 135 10.27 -10.71 7.43
CA THR A 135 11.07 -10.51 6.20
C THR A 135 11.24 -11.82 5.41
N GLY A 136 11.09 -12.97 6.07
CA GLY A 136 11.27 -14.29 5.46
C GLY A 136 12.74 -14.66 5.22
N GLU A 137 13.69 -13.91 5.78
CA GLU A 137 15.13 -14.09 5.54
C GLU A 137 15.66 -15.46 5.99
N SER A 138 15.06 -16.01 7.04
CA SER A 138 15.44 -17.30 7.63
C SER A 138 14.68 -18.49 7.01
N GLY A 139 13.90 -18.28 5.94
CA GLY A 139 13.20 -19.34 5.20
C GLY A 139 11.92 -19.85 5.87
N PHE A 140 11.35 -19.07 6.79
CA PHE A 140 10.08 -19.34 7.48
C PHE A 140 9.29 -18.02 7.67
N GLY A 141 8.03 -18.12 8.09
CA GLY A 141 7.17 -16.96 8.31
C GLY A 141 6.61 -16.37 7.01
N LEU A 142 6.92 -15.11 6.71
CA LEU A 142 6.49 -14.44 5.48
C LEU A 142 7.03 -15.22 4.28
N GLY A 143 6.13 -15.77 3.48
CA GLY A 143 6.47 -16.67 2.40
C GLY A 143 6.10 -18.14 2.63
N GLU A 144 5.54 -18.51 3.78
CA GLU A 144 4.91 -19.83 3.99
C GLU A 144 3.67 -20.02 3.10
N LYS A 145 3.22 -21.28 2.96
CA LYS A 145 2.09 -21.66 2.10
C LYS A 145 0.77 -21.00 2.48
N THR A 146 0.55 -20.77 3.77
CA THR A 146 -0.73 -20.32 4.31
C THR A 146 -0.50 -19.28 5.39
N TYR A 147 -1.46 -18.38 5.55
CA TYR A 147 -1.52 -17.44 6.65
C TYR A 147 -2.95 -17.40 7.18
N ALA A 148 -3.11 -17.52 8.50
CA ALA A 148 -4.43 -17.51 9.13
C ALA A 148 -4.64 -16.22 9.93
N ILE A 149 -5.76 -15.56 9.69
CA ILE A 149 -6.24 -14.47 10.56
C ILE A 149 -7.24 -15.08 11.53
N TRP A 150 -7.02 -14.91 12.82
CA TRP A 150 -7.87 -15.46 13.86
C TRP A 150 -8.92 -14.44 14.31
N LYS A 151 -10.11 -14.92 14.62
CA LYS A 151 -11.24 -14.11 15.09
C LYS A 151 -10.89 -13.31 16.35
N GLU A 152 -10.18 -13.95 17.28
CA GLU A 152 -9.70 -13.32 18.52
C GLU A 152 -8.78 -12.12 18.24
N GLN A 153 -7.87 -12.22 17.25
CA GLN A 153 -6.99 -11.12 16.88
C GLN A 153 -7.76 -9.90 16.40
N LEU A 154 -8.83 -10.10 15.63
CA LEU A 154 -9.66 -8.99 15.16
C LEU A 154 -10.57 -8.45 16.27
N ALA A 155 -11.04 -9.30 17.18
CA ALA A 155 -11.78 -8.85 18.36
C ALA A 155 -10.93 -7.91 19.23
N ASP A 156 -9.66 -8.26 19.46
CA ASP A 156 -8.70 -7.44 20.21
C ASP A 156 -8.40 -6.09 19.53
N LEU A 157 -8.54 -6.03 18.20
CA LEU A 157 -8.43 -4.80 17.41
C LEU A 157 -9.72 -3.96 17.40
N GLY A 158 -10.78 -4.40 18.10
CA GLY A 158 -12.01 -3.65 18.28
C GLY A 158 -13.12 -3.95 17.27
N TYR A 159 -13.00 -5.01 16.46
CA TYR A 159 -14.09 -5.45 15.58
C TYR A 159 -15.29 -5.93 16.40
N SER A 160 -16.49 -5.54 15.99
CA SER A 160 -17.72 -5.93 16.65
C SER A 160 -18.05 -7.40 16.42
N GLU A 161 -18.81 -8.00 17.35
CA GLU A 161 -19.27 -9.39 17.22
C GLU A 161 -20.07 -9.62 15.91
N ALA A 162 -20.81 -8.60 15.45
CA ALA A 162 -21.57 -8.67 14.21
C ALA A 162 -20.64 -8.73 12.98
N GLU A 163 -19.58 -7.91 12.94
CA GLU A 163 -18.59 -7.93 11.86
C GLU A 163 -17.82 -9.26 11.86
N LEU A 164 -17.39 -9.71 13.04
CA LEU A 164 -16.70 -11.00 13.19
C LEU A 164 -17.61 -12.17 12.77
N SER A 165 -18.90 -12.15 13.14
CA SER A 165 -19.83 -13.20 12.72
C SER A 165 -20.04 -13.18 11.20
N ALA A 166 -20.08 -12.00 10.57
CA ALA A 166 -20.24 -11.89 9.11
C ALA A 166 -19.04 -12.46 8.33
N VAL A 167 -17.82 -12.32 8.85
CA VAL A 167 -16.59 -12.79 8.19
C VAL A 167 -16.29 -14.26 8.48
N PHE A 168 -16.42 -14.67 9.75
CA PHE A 168 -15.97 -15.99 10.20
C PHE A 168 -17.09 -17.02 10.28
N GLY A 169 -18.36 -16.58 10.40
CA GLY A 169 -19.46 -17.48 10.75
C GLY A 169 -19.16 -18.24 12.03
N ASP A 170 -19.17 -19.58 11.94
CA ASP A 170 -18.86 -20.50 13.03
C ASP A 170 -17.36 -20.85 13.13
N ALA A 171 -16.51 -20.34 12.24
CA ALA A 171 -15.07 -20.61 12.26
C ALA A 171 -14.33 -19.70 13.25
N GLU A 172 -13.17 -20.18 13.73
CA GLU A 172 -12.27 -19.41 14.62
C GLU A 172 -11.21 -18.63 13.84
N ASN A 173 -10.96 -19.00 12.58
CA ASN A 173 -10.01 -18.32 11.71
C ASN A 173 -10.47 -18.35 10.25
N VAL A 174 -9.83 -17.49 9.46
CA VAL A 174 -9.88 -17.51 8.00
C VAL A 174 -8.48 -17.72 7.47
N GLU A 175 -8.32 -18.74 6.62
CA GLU A 175 -7.04 -19.10 6.04
C GLU A 175 -6.88 -18.51 4.65
N TYR A 176 -5.74 -17.89 4.40
CA TYR A 176 -5.29 -17.46 3.08
C TYR A 176 -4.16 -18.36 2.60
N ARG A 177 -4.15 -18.67 1.32
CA ARG A 177 -3.04 -19.36 0.65
C ARG A 177 -2.13 -18.35 -0.04
N ARG A 178 -0.82 -18.59 -0.05
CA ARG A 178 0.13 -17.79 -0.83
C ARG A 178 -0.27 -17.81 -2.30
N ASP A 179 -0.30 -16.64 -2.94
CA ASP A 179 -0.76 -16.52 -4.35
C ASP A 179 0.39 -16.62 -5.38
N VAL A 180 1.60 -16.87 -4.90
CA VAL A 180 2.79 -17.00 -5.74
C VAL A 180 3.57 -18.29 -5.46
N GLY A 181 4.28 -18.74 -6.50
CA GLY A 181 5.04 -19.98 -6.49
C GLY A 181 4.17 -21.23 -6.65
N ALA A 182 4.83 -22.38 -6.79
CA ALA A 182 4.13 -23.64 -6.98
C ALA A 182 3.53 -24.16 -5.66
N ALA A 183 2.35 -24.79 -5.74
CA ALA A 183 1.60 -25.29 -4.58
C ALA A 183 2.34 -26.37 -3.77
N ASN A 184 3.33 -27.06 -4.37
CA ASN A 184 4.15 -28.05 -3.70
C ASN A 184 5.35 -27.47 -2.95
N VAL A 185 5.63 -26.17 -3.09
CA VAL A 185 6.76 -25.51 -2.43
C VAL A 185 6.30 -24.97 -1.07
N ASP A 186 6.92 -25.43 0.02
CA ASP A 186 6.56 -25.02 1.38
C ASP A 186 6.83 -23.54 1.64
N PHE A 187 7.93 -23.02 1.10
CA PHE A 187 8.35 -21.65 1.31
C PHE A 187 8.79 -20.98 0.00
N VAL A 188 8.33 -19.76 -0.23
CA VAL A 188 8.79 -18.90 -1.32
C VAL A 188 9.31 -17.62 -0.70
N THR A 189 10.52 -17.23 -1.07
CA THR A 189 11.11 -15.97 -0.60
C THR A 189 10.20 -14.79 -0.95
N PRO A 190 9.88 -13.91 0.02
CA PRO A 190 9.12 -12.69 -0.24
C PRO A 190 9.75 -11.82 -1.32
N PHE A 191 8.91 -11.06 -2.01
CA PHE A 191 9.41 -10.01 -2.88
C PHE A 191 10.04 -8.93 -2.00
N ASN A 192 11.13 -8.35 -2.48
CA ASN A 192 11.73 -7.19 -1.85
C ASN A 192 11.92 -6.05 -2.86
N GLY A 193 11.97 -4.83 -2.33
CA GLY A 193 12.10 -3.64 -3.14
C GLY A 193 12.20 -2.37 -2.33
N ILE A 194 12.29 -1.26 -3.05
CA ILE A 194 12.29 0.08 -2.46
C ILE A 194 11.02 0.80 -2.90
N GLU A 195 10.30 1.33 -1.94
CA GLU A 195 9.20 2.25 -2.16
C GLU A 195 9.67 3.68 -1.94
N THR A 196 9.31 4.56 -2.88
CA THR A 196 9.48 6.01 -2.77
C THR A 196 8.11 6.65 -2.90
N ARG A 197 7.62 7.24 -1.80
CA ARG A 197 6.34 7.96 -1.71
C ARG A 197 6.62 9.46 -1.73
N ILE A 198 5.85 10.19 -2.54
CA ILE A 198 5.80 11.65 -2.54
C ILE A 198 4.46 12.10 -1.97
N ASP A 199 4.51 13.04 -1.04
CA ASP A 199 3.34 13.51 -0.26
C ASP A 199 2.86 14.90 -0.72
N ASP A 200 3.61 15.54 -1.62
CA ASP A 200 3.23 16.81 -2.24
C ASP A 200 3.64 16.89 -3.72
N THR A 201 3.07 17.87 -4.42
CA THR A 201 3.23 18.04 -5.86
C THR A 201 4.63 18.47 -6.30
N ALA A 202 5.42 19.06 -5.39
CA ALA A 202 6.79 19.46 -5.62
C ALA A 202 7.80 18.34 -5.28
N GLY A 203 7.36 17.29 -4.56
CA GLY A 203 8.20 16.20 -4.10
C GLY A 203 9.13 16.59 -2.94
N GLU A 204 8.79 17.63 -2.18
CA GLU A 204 9.60 18.10 -1.04
C GLU A 204 9.38 17.24 0.21
N HIS A 205 8.18 16.70 0.36
CA HIS A 205 7.75 15.79 1.41
C HIS A 205 7.48 14.39 0.86
N GLY A 206 7.74 13.40 1.69
CA GLY A 206 7.62 12.00 1.30
C GLY A 206 8.37 11.05 2.21
N LEU A 207 8.49 9.82 1.71
CA LEU A 207 8.96 8.66 2.44
C LEU A 207 9.78 7.80 1.49
N LYS A 208 10.89 7.26 1.98
CA LYS A 208 11.61 6.18 1.32
C LYS A 208 11.74 5.00 2.28
N GLN A 209 11.32 3.82 1.83
CA GLN A 209 11.37 2.61 2.63
C GLN A 209 11.76 1.37 1.83
N GLU A 210 12.43 0.45 2.51
CA GLU A 210 12.60 -0.92 2.03
C GLU A 210 11.35 -1.71 2.39
N ILE A 211 10.87 -2.54 1.45
CA ILE A 211 9.70 -3.37 1.64
C ILE A 211 10.01 -4.84 1.40
N TYR A 212 9.43 -5.71 2.23
CA TYR A 212 9.33 -7.14 2.04
C TYR A 212 7.86 -7.50 1.96
N PHE A 213 7.44 -8.17 0.89
CA PHE A 213 6.04 -8.30 0.54
C PHE A 213 5.70 -9.71 0.08
N MET A 214 4.58 -10.23 0.57
CA MET A 214 4.02 -11.49 0.08
C MET A 214 2.49 -11.38 -0.03
N PRO A 215 1.91 -11.67 -1.21
CA PRO A 215 0.47 -11.75 -1.38
C PRO A 215 -0.05 -13.14 -0.99
N TYR A 216 -1.10 -13.14 -0.19
CA TYR A 216 -1.93 -14.29 0.10
C TYR A 216 -3.34 -14.02 -0.40
N VAL A 217 -4.10 -15.08 -0.66
CA VAL A 217 -5.46 -14.98 -1.22
C VAL A 217 -6.36 -16.03 -0.59
N ARG A 218 -7.64 -15.70 -0.43
CA ARG A 218 -8.69 -16.67 -0.14
C ARG A 218 -9.84 -16.51 -1.12
N ASN A 219 -10.60 -17.59 -1.30
CA ASN A 219 -11.81 -17.55 -2.12
C ASN A 219 -12.96 -17.02 -1.27
N LEU A 220 -13.70 -16.04 -1.80
CA LEU A 220 -15.03 -15.71 -1.34
C LEU A 220 -16.05 -16.51 -2.16
N ALA A 221 -17.32 -16.49 -1.76
CA ALA A 221 -18.37 -17.13 -2.58
C ALA A 221 -18.50 -16.45 -3.97
N ASP A 222 -18.18 -15.16 -4.05
CA ASP A 222 -18.06 -14.39 -5.29
C ASP A 222 -16.74 -13.61 -5.30
N GLY A 223 -15.74 -14.14 -6.01
CA GLY A 223 -14.44 -13.50 -6.21
C GLY A 223 -13.35 -13.92 -5.22
N LEU A 224 -12.27 -13.12 -5.19
CA LEU A 224 -11.09 -13.34 -4.37
C LEU A 224 -10.91 -12.17 -3.41
N GLU A 225 -10.42 -12.48 -2.23
CA GLU A 225 -9.89 -11.49 -1.30
C GLU A 225 -8.40 -11.73 -1.09
N TYR A 226 -7.63 -10.65 -1.18
CA TYR A 226 -6.19 -10.67 -0.97
C TYR A 226 -5.85 -10.23 0.44
N LEU A 227 -4.86 -10.89 1.04
CA LEU A 227 -4.15 -10.43 2.22
C LEU A 227 -2.71 -10.13 1.80
N LEU A 228 -2.37 -8.86 1.81
CA LEU A 228 -1.05 -8.36 1.48
C LEU A 228 -0.30 -8.10 2.79
N ILE A 229 0.71 -8.92 3.08
CA ILE A 229 1.55 -8.73 4.25
C ILE A 229 2.83 -8.04 3.78
N SER A 230 3.10 -6.87 4.34
CA SER A 230 4.22 -6.00 3.96
C SER A 230 5.01 -5.59 5.20
N THR A 231 6.29 -5.96 5.25
CA THR A 231 7.24 -5.41 6.22
C THR A 231 7.92 -4.20 5.60
N GLU A 232 7.81 -3.06 6.27
CA GLU A 232 8.27 -1.77 5.81
C GLU A 232 9.32 -1.23 6.77
N ILE A 233 10.53 -0.99 6.25
CA ILE A 233 11.66 -0.43 6.97
C ILE A 233 11.88 0.98 6.44
N VAL A 234 11.43 1.98 7.20
CA VAL A 234 11.54 3.40 6.82
C VAL A 234 13.02 3.80 6.85
N GLU A 235 13.57 4.16 5.69
CA GLU A 235 14.95 4.65 5.59
C GLU A 235 15.03 6.15 5.88
N SER A 236 14.04 6.92 5.42
CA SER A 236 13.95 8.35 5.63
C SER A 236 12.53 8.87 5.42
N GLN A 237 12.19 9.95 6.12
CA GLN A 237 10.94 10.67 5.93
C GLN A 237 11.23 12.17 5.84
N ASN A 238 10.76 12.84 4.79
CA ASN A 238 11.03 14.25 4.50
C ASN A 238 12.55 14.60 4.51
N GLY A 239 13.38 13.65 4.05
CA GLY A 239 14.84 13.77 4.05
C GLY A 239 15.52 13.54 5.40
N ASP A 240 14.77 13.22 6.46
CA ASP A 240 15.29 12.90 7.79
C ASP A 240 15.45 11.38 7.96
N SER A 241 16.69 10.93 8.11
CA SER A 241 17.04 9.52 8.33
C SER A 241 16.91 9.06 9.79
N ASP A 242 16.76 9.99 10.74
CA ASP A 242 16.61 9.64 12.15
C ASP A 242 15.19 9.10 12.45
N LYS A 243 14.26 9.26 11.50
CA LYS A 243 12.89 8.73 11.55
C LYS A 243 12.78 7.28 11.08
N ARG A 244 13.73 6.44 11.49
CA ARG A 244 13.71 5.01 11.17
C ARG A 244 12.66 4.29 12.00
N ALA A 245 11.80 3.54 11.33
CA ALA A 245 10.79 2.68 11.94
C ALA A 245 10.65 1.38 11.14
N ILE A 246 10.18 0.32 11.80
CA ILE A 246 9.87 -0.96 11.15
C ILE A 246 8.43 -1.30 11.48
N HIS A 247 7.61 -1.48 10.44
CA HIS A 247 6.20 -1.83 10.56
C HIS A 247 5.90 -3.09 9.76
N VAL A 248 4.94 -3.88 10.22
CA VAL A 248 4.35 -4.97 9.45
C VAL A 248 2.89 -4.62 9.22
N ASN A 249 2.54 -4.30 7.99
CA ASN A 249 1.17 -3.98 7.57
C ASN A 249 0.48 -5.21 7.01
N PHE A 250 -0.76 -5.42 7.47
CA PHE A 250 -1.69 -6.39 6.94
C PHE A 250 -2.74 -5.62 6.16
N MET A 251 -2.72 -5.69 4.84
CA MET A 251 -3.69 -5.01 3.98
C MET A 251 -4.66 -6.02 3.39
N ILE A 252 -5.95 -5.73 3.45
CA ILE A 252 -6.95 -6.47 2.69
C ILE A 252 -7.11 -5.81 1.34
N GLY A 253 -7.07 -6.61 0.29
CA GLY A 253 -7.10 -6.18 -1.10
C GLY A 253 -8.29 -6.77 -1.86
N LEU A 254 -8.93 -5.94 -2.67
CA LEU A 254 -9.95 -6.35 -3.64
C LEU A 254 -9.52 -5.93 -5.04
N ALA A 255 -9.36 -6.89 -5.95
CA ALA A 255 -9.06 -6.60 -7.35
C ALA A 255 -10.25 -5.91 -8.02
N LEU A 256 -9.98 -4.89 -8.83
CA LEU A 256 -10.98 -4.08 -9.53
C LEU A 256 -10.73 -4.12 -11.03
N GLU A 257 -11.80 -4.17 -11.82
CA GLU A 257 -11.70 -3.90 -13.25
C GLU A 257 -11.44 -2.39 -13.48
N ALA A 258 -10.57 -2.06 -14.44
CA ALA A 258 -10.16 -0.67 -14.68
C ALA A 258 -11.34 0.27 -14.98
N GLU A 259 -12.41 -0.23 -15.62
CA GLU A 259 -13.61 0.54 -15.93
C GLU A 259 -14.41 0.98 -14.69
N ARG A 260 -14.13 0.37 -13.53
CA ARG A 260 -14.78 0.70 -12.25
C ARG A 260 -14.06 1.81 -11.48
N VAL A 261 -12.95 2.32 -12.02
CA VAL A 261 -12.13 3.36 -11.42
C VAL A 261 -12.00 4.53 -12.39
N VAL A 262 -12.34 5.72 -11.92
CA VAL A 262 -12.20 6.97 -12.70
C VAL A 262 -11.38 7.97 -11.91
N ILE A 263 -10.34 8.53 -12.52
CA ILE A 263 -9.51 9.58 -11.91
C ILE A 263 -9.75 10.91 -12.64
N GLN A 264 -9.94 12.02 -11.90
CA GLN A 264 -10.27 13.36 -12.38
C GLN A 264 -9.31 14.44 -11.84
#